data_AF-W4GNK0-F1
#
_entry.id   AF-W4GNK0-F1
#
_cell.length_a   1.000
_cell.length_b   1.000
_cell.length_c   1.000
_cell.angle_alpha   90.00
_cell.angle_beta   90.00
_cell.angle_gamma   90.00
#
_symmetry.space_group_name_H-M   'P 1'
#
loop_
_entity.id
_entity.type
_entity.pdbx_description
1 polymer ?
#
loop_
_entity_poly.entity_id
_entity_poly.type
_entity_poly.pdbx_seq_one_letter_code
_entity_poly.pdbx_strand_id
1 'polypeptide(L)'
;MDAQYDLRDLHDFSYKEVMKVTCDEDATVTWCLKVGLFKKVMLCPKCDGAMTMSLPTKRWRCRRSACGDVQRSIKADSLFVK
;
A
#
# COMPACT_ATOMS: atom_id res chain seq x y z
N MET A 1 -3.81 10.88 18.03
CA MET A 1 -2.93 11.32 16.93
C MET A 1 -3.83 12.05 15.96
N ASP A 2 -3.93 13.37 16.10
CA ASP A 2 -4.60 14.25 15.16
C ASP A 2 -4.00 14.05 13.77
N ALA A 3 -4.82 13.66 12.81
CA ALA A 3 -4.39 13.56 11.43
C ALA A 3 -4.03 14.98 10.95
N GLN A 4 -2.73 15.25 10.84
CA GLN A 4 -2.16 16.55 10.48
C GLN A 4 -2.44 16.95 9.01
N TYR A 5 -3.16 16.10 8.28
CA TYR A 5 -3.49 16.26 6.87
C TYR A 5 -4.99 16.01 6.69
N ASP A 6 -5.65 16.85 5.89
CA ASP A 6 -7.03 16.60 5.48
C ASP A 6 -7.04 15.47 4.45
N LEU A 7 -7.50 14.29 4.88
CA LEU A 7 -7.53 13.07 4.07
C LEU A 7 -8.93 12.81 3.48
N ARG A 8 -9.84 13.78 3.53
CA ARG A 8 -11.24 13.60 3.09
C ARG A 8 -11.40 13.57 1.57
N ASP A 9 -10.55 14.30 0.83
CA ASP A 9 -10.56 14.39 -0.64
C ASP A 9 -9.42 13.59 -1.30
N LEU A 10 -9.06 12.43 -0.73
CA LEU A 10 -7.97 11.60 -1.28
C LEU A 10 -8.30 10.86 -2.59
N HIS A 11 -9.46 11.14 -3.19
CA HIS A 11 -9.99 10.43 -4.36
C HIS A 11 -9.03 10.44 -5.56
N ASP A 12 -8.14 11.44 -5.66
CA ASP A 12 -7.19 11.60 -6.77
C ASP A 12 -5.75 11.14 -6.47
N PHE A 13 -5.45 10.67 -5.25
CA PHE A 13 -4.07 10.30 -4.90
C PHE A 13 -3.72 8.89 -5.36
N SER A 14 -3.08 8.80 -6.52
CA SER A 14 -2.37 7.58 -6.94
C SER A 14 -0.96 7.54 -6.34
N TYR A 15 -0.38 6.34 -6.22
CA TYR A 15 1.01 6.18 -5.77
C TYR A 15 1.97 6.99 -6.65
N LYS A 16 1.65 7.15 -7.93
CA LYS A 16 2.41 7.94 -8.89
C LYS A 16 2.38 9.43 -8.55
N GLU A 17 1.26 9.97 -8.12
CA GLU A 17 1.16 11.39 -7.74
C GLU A 17 1.94 11.68 -6.46
N VAL A 18 1.88 10.79 -5.46
CA VAL A 18 2.71 10.92 -4.25
C VAL A 18 4.20 10.83 -4.60
N MET A 19 4.58 9.88 -5.46
CA MET A 19 5.96 9.70 -5.93
C MET A 19 6.51 10.94 -6.67
N LYS A 20 5.68 11.69 -7.40
CA LYS A 20 6.10 12.94 -8.05
C LYS A 20 6.50 14.03 -7.04
N VAL A 21 5.87 14.04 -5.87
CA VAL A 21 6.11 15.07 -4.83
C VAL A 21 7.30 14.70 -3.96
N THR A 22 7.43 13.43 -3.61
CA THR A 22 8.51 12.94 -2.74
C THR A 22 9.81 12.72 -3.49
N CYS A 23 9.76 12.49 -4.81
CA CYS A 23 10.89 12.16 -5.68
C CYS A 23 11.73 10.94 -5.24
N ASP A 24 11.25 10.19 -4.23
CA ASP A 24 11.94 9.06 -3.63
C ASP A 24 10.92 8.00 -3.21
N GLU A 25 11.24 6.74 -3.50
CA GLU A 25 10.30 5.64 -3.25
C GLU A 25 10.16 5.33 -1.77
N ASP A 26 11.23 5.44 -1.00
CA ASP A 26 11.20 5.15 0.44
C ASP A 26 10.44 6.26 1.18
N ALA A 27 10.65 7.52 0.80
CA ALA A 27 9.90 8.67 1.27
C ALA A 27 8.41 8.54 0.92
N THR A 28 8.07 8.09 -0.29
CA THR A 28 6.69 7.82 -0.71
C THR A 28 6.02 6.79 0.19
N VAL A 29 6.64 5.62 0.36
CA VAL A 29 6.10 4.54 1.19
C VAL A 29 5.98 4.99 2.65
N THR A 30 6.99 5.69 3.17
CA THR A 30 6.99 6.21 4.54
C THR A 30 5.88 7.22 4.76
N TRP A 31 5.67 8.13 3.82
CA TRP A 31 4.60 9.12 3.90
C TRP A 31 3.22 8.45 3.81
N CYS A 32 3.01 7.56 2.83
CA CYS A 32 1.76 6.80 2.69
C CYS A 32 1.43 5.96 3.94
N LEU A 33 2.45 5.38 4.60
CA LEU A 33 2.29 4.72 5.90
C LEU A 33 1.86 5.71 6.99
N LYS A 34 2.58 6.83 7.10
CA LYS A 34 2.36 7.86 8.14
C LYS A 34 0.93 8.41 8.08
N VAL A 35 0.40 8.64 6.89
CA VAL A 35 -0.96 9.18 6.70
C VAL A 35 -2.03 8.10 6.56
N GLY A 36 -1.67 6.82 6.67
CA GLY A 36 -2.63 5.72 6.61
C GLY A 36 -3.28 5.52 5.24
N LEU A 37 -2.58 5.89 4.17
CA LEU A 37 -3.06 5.84 2.78
C LEU A 37 -3.06 4.42 2.20
N PHE A 38 -2.25 3.51 2.75
CA PHE A 38 -2.26 2.12 2.33
C PHE A 38 -3.49 1.37 2.88
N LYS A 39 -4.07 0.52 2.03
CA LYS A 39 -5.05 -0.48 2.45
C LYS A 39 -4.50 -1.27 3.63
N LYS A 40 -5.27 -1.34 4.72
CA LYS A 40 -4.90 -2.11 5.91
C LYS A 40 -4.71 -3.59 5.59
N VAL A 41 -5.45 -4.09 4.60
CA VAL A 41 -5.42 -5.49 4.15
C VAL A 41 -5.51 -5.51 2.63
N MET A 42 -4.64 -6.30 2.00
CA MET A 42 -4.78 -6.74 0.61
C MET A 42 -5.11 -8.23 0.58
N LEU A 43 -6.04 -8.64 -0.27
CA LEU A 43 -6.42 -10.05 -0.39
C LEU A 43 -5.60 -10.76 -1.46
N CYS A 44 -5.25 -12.00 -1.17
CA CYS A 44 -4.59 -12.89 -2.12
C CYS A 44 -5.58 -13.30 -3.22
N PRO A 45 -5.28 -13.11 -4.51
CA PRO A 45 -6.19 -13.48 -5.60
C PRO A 45 -6.42 -15.00 -5.75
N LYS A 46 -5.63 -15.83 -5.06
CA LYS A 46 -5.77 -17.30 -5.11
C LYS A 46 -6.60 -17.89 -3.97
N CYS A 47 -6.59 -17.27 -2.80
CA CYS A 47 -7.16 -17.87 -1.59
C CYS A 47 -7.97 -16.89 -0.75
N ASP A 48 -8.16 -15.67 -1.23
CA ASP A 48 -8.82 -14.54 -0.57
C ASP A 48 -8.31 -14.20 0.84
N GLY A 49 -7.17 -14.78 1.23
CA GLY A 49 -6.55 -14.56 2.53
C GLY A 49 -5.81 -13.23 2.60
N ALA A 50 -5.85 -12.59 3.76
CA ALA A 50 -5.14 -11.34 4.06
C ALA A 50 -3.62 -11.48 3.84
N MET A 51 -3.05 -10.71 2.92
CA MET A 51 -1.62 -10.66 2.62
C MET A 51 -0.88 -9.82 3.66
N THR A 52 0.39 -10.12 3.88
CA THR A 52 1.27 -9.34 4.76
C THR A 52 2.10 -8.38 3.91
N MET A 53 2.15 -7.10 4.29
CA MET A 53 3.03 -6.13 3.65
C MET A 53 4.48 -6.31 4.13
N SER A 54 5.42 -6.34 3.20
CA SER A 54 6.86 -6.31 3.46
C SER A 54 7.40 -4.99 2.97
N LEU A 55 7.76 -4.10 3.91
CA LEU A 55 8.37 -2.80 3.61
C LEU A 55 9.73 -2.90 2.91
N PRO A 56 10.68 -3.77 3.35
CA PRO A 56 11.99 -3.86 2.71
C PRO A 56 11.91 -4.22 1.23
N THR A 57 10.90 -5.00 0.86
CA THR A 57 10.73 -5.47 -0.52
C THR A 57 9.61 -4.76 -1.26
N LYS A 58 8.99 -3.76 -0.60
CA LYS A 58 7.85 -3.00 -1.09
C LYS A 58 6.77 -3.87 -1.74
N ARG A 59 6.41 -5.00 -1.10
CA ARG A 59 5.43 -5.97 -1.63
C ARG A 59 4.49 -6.54 -0.58
N TRP A 60 3.25 -6.77 -0.96
CA TRP A 60 2.32 -7.66 -0.28
C TRP A 60 2.64 -9.10 -0.64
N ARG A 61 2.68 -10.00 0.35
CA ARG A 61 2.90 -11.44 0.12
C ARG A 61 1.82 -12.27 0.78
N CYS A 62 1.37 -13.28 0.06
CA CYS A 62 0.63 -14.37 0.68
C CYS A 62 1.64 -15.29 1.39
N ARG A 63 1.36 -15.67 2.65
CA ARG A 63 2.22 -16.57 3.43
C ARG A 63 1.73 -18.02 3.42
N ARG A 64 0.66 -18.33 2.68
CA ARG A 64 0.07 -19.67 2.64
C ARG A 64 0.83 -20.52 1.63
N SER A 65 1.29 -21.69 2.07
CA SER A 65 2.04 -22.65 1.25
C SER A 65 1.30 -23.03 -0.03
N ALA A 66 -0.02 -23.23 0.04
CA ALA A 66 -0.86 -23.55 -1.11
C ALA A 66 -0.88 -22.46 -2.22
N CYS A 67 -0.54 -21.21 -1.89
CA CYS A 67 -0.50 -20.13 -2.86
C CYS A 67 0.84 -20.03 -3.61
N GLY A 68 1.91 -20.60 -3.07
CA GLY A 68 3.28 -20.36 -3.53
C GLY A 68 3.71 -18.90 -3.35
N ASP A 69 4.49 -18.37 -4.29
CA ASP A 69 5.09 -17.03 -4.24
C ASP A 69 4.16 -15.90 -4.71
N VAL A 70 2.87 -15.96 -4.36
CA VAL A 70 1.93 -14.89 -4.71
C VAL A 70 2.31 -13.60 -3.99
N GLN A 71 2.65 -12.60 -4.78
CA GLN A 71 3.04 -11.28 -4.31
C GLN A 71 2.40 -10.18 -5.18
N ARG A 72 2.10 -9.05 -4.55
CA ARG A 72 1.60 -7.84 -5.22
C ARG A 72 2.49 -6.66 -4.82
N SER A 73 2.77 -5.78 -5.77
CA SER A 73 3.48 -4.53 -5.47
C SER A 73 2.63 -3.64 -4.57
N ILE A 74 3.22 -2.95 -3.59
CA ILE A 74 2.50 -1.91 -2.83
C ILE A 74 2.22 -0.68 -3.71
N LYS A 75 2.80 -0.60 -4.91
CA LYS A 75 2.54 0.48 -5.87
C LYS A 75 1.22 0.29 -6.63
N ALA A 76 0.71 -0.94 -6.71
CA ALA A 76 -0.47 -1.29 -7.48
C ALA A 76 -1.67 -1.53 -6.55
N ASP A 77 -2.75 -0.77 -6.75
CA ASP A 77 -4.05 -0.88 -6.07
C ASP A 77 -4.00 -0.93 -4.54
N SER A 78 -2.89 -0.50 -3.95
CA SER A 78 -2.67 -0.62 -2.51
C SER A 78 -3.03 0.66 -1.75
N LEU A 79 -3.33 1.74 -2.46
CA LEU A 79 -3.87 2.95 -1.85
C LEU A 79 -5.39 2.84 -1.68
N PHE A 80 -5.91 3.45 -0.63
CA PHE A 80 -7.34 3.68 -0.45
C PHE A 80 -7.77 4.78 -1.43
N VAL A 81 -8.27 4.38 -2.59
CA VAL A 81 -9.14 5.26 -3.39
C VAL A 81 -10.53 5.02 -2.81
N LYS A 82 -11.07 5.98 -2.07
CA LYS A 82 -12.40 5.87 -1.46
C LYS A 82 -13.46 6.33 -2.46
#